data_AF-A0A099GLX7-F1
#
_entry.id   AF-A0A099GLX7-F1
#
_cell.length_a   1.000
_cell.length_b   1.000
_cell.length_c   1.000
_cell.angle_alpha   90.00
_cell.angle_beta   90.00
_cell.angle_gamma   90.00
#
_symmetry.space_group_name_H-M   'P 1'
#
loop_
_entity.id
_entity.type
_entity.pdbx_description
1 polymer ?
#
loop_
_entity_poly.entity_id
_entity_poly.type
_entity_poly.pdbx_seq_one_letter_code
_entity_poly.pdbx_strand_id
1 'polypeptide(L)'
;MTLITNPVRNGRIWTVAIAAMWILVGAFASFPEELGNIEGRLMPVVRDLRIVEMSDTPDGPTVIRAEAVKVRRCAFRHVSWGLVGKDGLETAVGVINSEIQRLNDVGPIRTGPWHIYASRDEILTRGYAVMVHRCHPFFLTRTPVYAGDAVR
;
A
#
# COMPACT_ATOMS: atom_id res chain seq x y z
N MET A 1 -31.46 45.89 27.47
CA MET A 1 -31.27 45.68 26.02
C MET A 1 -31.02 44.19 25.82
N THR A 2 -32.09 43.44 25.54
CA THR A 2 -32.06 41.97 25.56
C THR A 2 -31.83 41.47 24.13
N LEU A 3 -30.65 40.94 23.84
CA LEU A 3 -30.34 40.35 22.55
C LEU A 3 -31.11 39.03 22.41
N ILE A 4 -32.25 39.09 21.73
CA ILE A 4 -33.01 37.90 21.33
C ILE A 4 -32.22 37.22 20.20
N THR A 5 -31.34 36.28 20.56
CA THR A 5 -30.70 35.41 19.58
C THR A 5 -31.75 34.50 18.98
N ASN A 6 -32.02 34.66 17.68
CA ASN A 6 -33.10 33.96 16.98
C ASN A 6 -32.74 32.46 16.81
N PRO A 7 -33.38 31.53 17.57
CA PRO A 7 -32.97 30.13 17.64
C PRO A 7 -33.12 29.39 16.30
N VAL A 8 -33.97 29.90 15.40
CA VAL A 8 -34.25 29.31 14.09
C VAL A 8 -33.05 29.38 13.14
N ARG A 9 -32.20 30.41 13.27
CA ARG A 9 -31.01 30.59 12.41
C ARG A 9 -29.94 29.52 12.68
N ASN A 10 -29.83 29.08 13.93
CA ASN A 10 -28.84 28.07 14.32
C ASN A 10 -29.23 26.67 13.83
N GLY A 11 -30.53 26.33 13.81
CA GLY A 11 -31.01 25.02 13.36
C GLY A 11 -30.61 24.67 11.93
N ARG A 12 -30.72 25.63 11.00
CA ARG A 12 -30.33 25.42 9.58
C ARG A 12 -28.83 25.15 9.41
N ILE A 13 -27.97 25.82 10.19
CA ILE A 13 -26.52 25.62 10.14
C ILE A 13 -26.18 24.20 10.57
N TRP A 14 -26.79 23.71 11.65
CA TRP A 14 -26.59 22.34 12.12
C TRP A 14 -27.06 21.29 11.12
N THR A 15 -28.22 21.49 10.48
CA THR A 15 -28.70 20.56 9.44
C THR A 15 -27.74 20.48 8.26
N VAL A 16 -27.23 21.62 7.78
CA VAL A 16 -26.26 21.65 6.68
C VAL A 16 -24.94 21.00 7.09
N ALA A 17 -24.43 21.28 8.30
CA ALA A 17 -23.20 20.69 8.80
C ALA A 17 -23.30 19.16 8.93
N ILE A 18 -24.42 18.66 9.47
CA ILE A 18 -24.67 17.22 9.59
C ILE A 18 -24.80 16.57 8.21
N ALA A 19 -25.54 17.18 7.28
CA ALA A 19 -25.66 16.67 5.91
C ALA A 19 -24.30 16.63 5.19
N ALA A 20 -23.50 17.69 5.30
CA ALA A 20 -22.15 17.74 4.74
C ALA A 20 -21.24 16.68 5.36
N MET A 21 -21.31 16.46 6.67
CA MET A 21 -20.58 15.41 7.36
C MET A 21 -20.95 14.02 6.85
N TRP A 22 -22.25 13.73 6.65
CA TRP A 22 -22.68 12.44 6.09
C TRP A 22 -22.24 12.25 4.65
N ILE A 23 -22.27 13.31 3.83
CA ILE A 23 -21.73 13.27 2.46
C ILE A 23 -20.25 12.95 2.48
N LEU A 24 -19.48 13.59 3.38
CA LEU A 24 -18.05 13.30 3.53
C LEU A 24 -17.84 11.85 3.98
N VAL A 25 -18.53 11.38 5.02
CA VAL A 25 -18.41 9.99 5.47
C VAL A 25 -18.76 9.00 4.35
N GLY A 26 -19.83 9.26 3.61
CA GLY A 26 -20.22 8.45 2.46
C GLY A 26 -19.15 8.45 1.36
N ALA A 27 -18.57 9.62 1.05
CA ALA A 27 -17.50 9.75 0.08
C ALA A 27 -16.27 8.95 0.51
N PHE A 28 -15.79 9.11 1.75
CA PHE A 28 -14.63 8.37 2.26
C PHE A 28 -14.87 6.85 2.32
N ALA A 29 -16.09 6.41 2.65
CA ALA A 29 -16.45 5.00 2.63
C ALA A 29 -16.51 4.41 1.21
N SER A 30 -16.73 5.24 0.19
CA SER A 30 -16.86 4.81 -1.21
C SER A 30 -15.52 4.57 -1.91
N PHE A 31 -14.42 5.11 -1.38
CA PHE A 31 -13.09 5.07 -2.00
C PHE A 31 -11.99 4.51 -1.08
N PRO A 32 -12.16 3.28 -0.54
CA PRO A 32 -11.20 2.71 0.41
C PRO A 32 -9.83 2.43 -0.24
N GLU A 33 -9.79 2.18 -1.55
CA GLU A 33 -8.55 1.84 -2.26
C GLU A 33 -7.62 3.04 -2.44
N GLU A 34 -8.18 4.18 -2.82
CA GLU A 34 -7.48 5.45 -3.03
C GLU A 34 -6.89 5.96 -1.73
N LEU A 35 -7.67 5.87 -0.64
CA LEU A 35 -7.19 6.20 0.71
C LEU A 35 -6.01 5.30 1.11
N GLY A 36 -6.10 4.00 0.84
CA GLY A 36 -5.03 3.05 1.08
C GLY A 36 -3.73 3.37 0.33
N ASN A 37 -3.85 3.81 -0.92
CA ASN A 37 -2.73 4.23 -1.77
C ASN A 37 -2.11 5.55 -1.29
N ILE A 38 -2.93 6.55 -0.97
CA ILE A 38 -2.46 7.84 -0.44
C ILE A 38 -1.76 7.63 0.90
N GLU A 39 -2.37 6.87 1.81
CA GLU A 39 -1.82 6.57 3.12
C GLU A 39 -0.47 5.86 3.01
N GLY A 40 -0.35 4.84 2.15
CA GLY A 40 0.89 4.10 2.02
C GLY A 40 2.02 4.89 1.35
N ARG A 41 1.71 5.93 0.56
CA ARG A 41 2.72 6.87 0.02
C ARG A 41 3.18 7.90 1.07
N LEU A 42 2.25 8.46 1.85
CA LEU A 42 2.57 9.49 2.85
C LEU A 42 3.10 8.91 4.17
N MET A 43 2.57 7.76 4.58
CA MET A 43 2.83 7.08 5.85
C MET A 43 3.10 5.58 5.61
N PRO A 44 4.19 5.26 4.88
CA PRO A 44 4.51 3.89 4.49
C PRO A 44 4.65 2.97 5.71
N VAL A 45 4.16 1.74 5.58
CA VAL A 45 4.27 0.71 6.64
C VAL A 45 5.65 0.06 6.64
N VAL A 46 6.27 -0.03 5.46
CA VAL A 46 7.58 -0.61 5.22
C VAL A 46 8.45 0.42 4.50
N ARG A 47 9.73 0.51 4.88
CA ARG A 47 10.74 1.38 4.28
C ARG A 47 11.99 0.57 3.94
N ASP A 48 12.87 1.19 3.17
CA ASP A 48 14.23 0.70 2.89
C ASP A 48 14.24 -0.75 2.41
N LEU A 49 13.30 -1.09 1.51
CA LEU A 49 13.27 -2.41 0.91
C LEU A 49 14.49 -2.57 0.01
N ARG A 50 15.25 -3.64 0.22
CA ARG A 50 16.46 -3.97 -0.52
C ARG A 50 16.40 -5.40 -1.00
N ILE A 51 16.65 -5.62 -2.29
CA ILE A 51 16.75 -6.96 -2.85
C ILE A 51 18.10 -7.54 -2.45
N VAL A 52 18.11 -8.57 -1.61
CA VAL A 52 19.34 -9.22 -1.12
C VAL A 52 19.77 -10.39 -1.97
N GLU A 53 18.81 -11.03 -2.65
CA GLU A 53 19.08 -12.15 -3.54
C GLU A 53 18.07 -12.14 -4.67
N MET A 54 18.56 -12.34 -5.88
CA MET A 54 17.75 -12.59 -7.05
C MET A 54 18.39 -13.76 -7.79
N SER A 55 17.62 -14.80 -8.12
CA SER A 55 18.12 -15.93 -8.90
C SER A 55 17.18 -16.23 -10.06
N ASP A 56 17.73 -16.27 -11.26
CA ASP A 56 17.00 -16.66 -12.45
C ASP A 56 16.96 -18.18 -12.54
N THR A 57 15.79 -18.73 -12.86
CA THR A 57 15.68 -20.13 -13.30
C THR A 57 15.58 -20.16 -14.82
N PRO A 58 16.34 -21.02 -15.54
CA PRO A 58 16.47 -20.98 -17.00
C PRO A 58 15.17 -20.90 -17.79
N ASP A 59 14.11 -21.57 -17.32
CA ASP A 59 12.78 -21.62 -17.96
C ASP A 59 11.65 -21.24 -16.98
N GLY A 60 11.97 -20.55 -15.89
CA GLY A 60 11.06 -20.41 -14.76
C GLY A 60 11.01 -19.01 -14.15
N PRO A 61 10.32 -18.86 -13.01
CA PRO A 61 10.17 -17.58 -12.34
C PRO A 61 11.49 -17.10 -11.72
N THR A 62 11.76 -15.81 -11.83
CA THR A 62 12.82 -15.15 -11.06
C THR A 62 12.46 -15.23 -9.58
N VAL A 63 13.38 -15.74 -8.76
CA VAL A 63 13.21 -15.83 -7.32
C VAL A 63 13.84 -14.62 -6.67
N ILE A 64 13.07 -13.88 -5.85
CA ILE A 64 13.54 -12.69 -5.15
C ILE A 64 13.45 -12.90 -3.64
N ARG A 65 14.53 -12.59 -2.93
CA ARG A 65 14.52 -12.34 -1.48
C ARG A 65 14.87 -10.89 -1.22
N ALA A 66 14.19 -10.28 -0.27
CA ALA A 66 14.42 -8.91 0.12
C ALA A 66 14.48 -8.74 1.64
N GLU A 67 15.16 -7.69 2.05
CA GLU A 67 15.14 -7.16 3.41
C GLU A 67 14.41 -5.82 3.38
N ALA A 68 13.71 -5.47 4.46
CA ALA A 68 13.10 -4.16 4.60
C ALA A 68 12.97 -3.79 6.08
N VAL A 69 12.56 -2.56 6.38
CA VAL A 69 12.26 -2.13 7.76
C VAL A 69 10.77 -1.84 7.88
N LYS A 70 10.07 -2.63 8.69
CA LYS A 70 8.68 -2.36 9.02
C LYS A 70 8.62 -1.33 10.15
N VAL A 71 7.98 -0.19 9.90
CA VAL A 71 7.96 0.97 10.80
C VAL A 71 6.64 1.18 11.54
N ARG A 72 5.59 0.41 11.18
CA ARG A 72 4.25 0.50 11.79
C ARG A 72 3.72 -0.87 12.16
N ARG A 73 3.05 -0.99 13.31
CA ARG A 73 2.49 -2.26 13.83
C ARG A 73 1.16 -2.64 13.16
N CYS A 74 1.15 -2.78 11.84
CA CYS A 74 -0.01 -3.19 11.07
C CYS A 74 0.06 -4.67 10.68
N ALA A 75 -1.08 -5.34 10.50
CA ALA A 75 -1.08 -6.75 10.09
C ALA A 75 -0.73 -6.87 8.60
N PHE A 76 0.27 -7.69 8.26
CA PHE A 76 0.58 -7.98 6.86
C PHE A 76 -0.56 -8.80 6.22
N ARG A 77 -0.90 -8.51 4.96
CA ARG A 77 -1.94 -9.23 4.22
C ARG A 77 -1.33 -10.00 3.05
N HIS A 78 -0.68 -9.29 2.14
CA HIS A 78 0.00 -9.87 1.00
C HIS A 78 0.95 -8.85 0.38
N VAL A 79 1.77 -9.33 -0.56
CA VAL A 79 2.51 -8.49 -1.49
C VAL A 79 2.00 -8.78 -2.89
N SER A 80 1.82 -7.75 -3.69
CA SER A 80 1.59 -7.87 -5.13
C SER A 80 2.81 -7.33 -5.87
N TRP A 81 3.15 -7.96 -6.98
CA TRP A 81 4.18 -7.45 -7.88
C TRP A 81 3.56 -7.05 -9.21
N GLY A 82 4.17 -6.08 -9.85
CA GLY A 82 3.79 -5.66 -11.19
C GLY A 82 4.98 -5.13 -11.97
N LEU A 83 4.75 -4.94 -13.26
CA LEU A 83 5.66 -4.25 -14.17
C LEU A 83 4.98 -2.97 -14.66
N VAL A 84 5.74 -1.89 -14.70
CA VAL A 84 5.31 -0.64 -15.35
C VAL A 84 5.61 -0.75 -16.85
N GLY A 85 4.58 -0.61 -17.67
CA GLY A 85 4.66 -0.55 -19.13
C GLY A 85 5.39 0.70 -19.61
N LYS A 86 5.78 0.72 -20.89
CA LYS A 86 6.44 1.90 -21.51
C LYS A 86 5.50 3.11 -21.60
N ASP A 87 4.21 2.85 -21.62
CA ASP A 87 3.11 3.82 -21.58
C ASP A 87 2.72 4.23 -20.14
N GLY A 88 3.41 3.69 -19.13
CA GLY A 88 3.09 3.91 -17.72
C GLY A 88 1.96 3.04 -17.20
N LEU A 89 1.40 2.11 -17.99
CA LEU A 89 0.36 1.20 -17.52
C LEU A 89 0.94 0.10 -16.63
N GLU A 90 0.31 -0.11 -15.48
CA GLU A 90 0.71 -1.12 -14.52
C GLU A 90 0.12 -2.49 -14.88
N THR A 91 0.96 -3.51 -15.04
CA THR A 91 0.54 -4.90 -15.27
C THR A 91 0.88 -5.75 -14.05
N ALA A 92 -0.13 -6.41 -13.47
CA ALA A 92 0.08 -7.35 -12.37
C ALA A 92 0.83 -8.60 -12.86
N VAL A 93 1.82 -9.04 -12.08
CA VAL A 93 2.54 -10.31 -12.32
C VAL A 93 2.11 -11.33 -11.27
N GLY A 94 1.91 -12.58 -11.68
CA GLY A 94 1.62 -13.67 -10.76
C GLY A 94 2.79 -13.89 -9.80
N VAL A 95 2.49 -13.92 -8.49
CA VAL A 95 3.49 -14.13 -7.43
C VAL A 95 3.09 -15.36 -6.64
N ILE A 96 3.97 -16.35 -6.60
CA ILE A 96 3.85 -17.47 -5.66
C ILE A 96 4.70 -17.12 -4.44
N ASN A 97 4.04 -16.92 -3.30
CA ASN A 97 4.69 -16.57 -2.04
C ASN A 97 4.89 -17.82 -1.19
N SER A 98 6.13 -18.11 -0.82
CA SER A 98 6.47 -19.33 -0.09
C SER A 98 6.65 -19.12 1.42
N GLU A 99 6.91 -17.90 1.91
CA GLU A 99 7.09 -17.63 3.34
C GLU A 99 6.49 -16.28 3.78
N ILE A 100 5.70 -16.30 4.87
CA ILE A 100 5.02 -15.12 5.49
C ILE A 100 5.50 -14.92 6.95
N GLN A 101 6.58 -15.57 7.37
CA GLN A 101 6.94 -15.59 8.79
C GLN A 101 7.41 -14.20 9.28
N ARG A 102 6.81 -13.75 10.40
CA ARG A 102 7.18 -12.57 11.22
C ARG A 102 6.92 -11.18 10.65
N LEU A 103 6.04 -11.03 9.66
CA LEU A 103 5.69 -9.70 9.13
C LEU A 103 4.75 -8.87 10.04
N ASN A 104 4.50 -9.26 11.29
CA ASN A 104 3.60 -8.53 12.21
C ASN A 104 4.34 -7.61 13.20
N ASP A 105 5.61 -7.85 13.50
CA ASP A 105 6.39 -6.99 14.38
C ASP A 105 6.98 -5.77 13.66
N VAL A 106 7.44 -4.79 14.43
CA VAL A 106 8.14 -3.59 13.93
C VAL A 106 9.65 -3.86 13.99
N GLY A 107 10.38 -3.44 12.98
CA GLY A 107 11.82 -3.62 12.88
C GLY A 107 12.27 -4.21 11.53
N PRO A 108 13.53 -4.64 11.45
CA PRO A 108 14.05 -5.32 10.27
C PRO A 108 13.28 -6.60 9.98
N ILE A 109 12.90 -6.79 8.73
CA ILE A 109 12.18 -7.96 8.24
C ILE A 109 12.90 -8.53 7.02
N ARG A 110 12.88 -9.86 6.92
CA ARG A 110 13.24 -10.61 5.71
C ARG A 110 11.97 -11.11 5.07
N THR A 111 11.89 -11.02 3.76
CA THR A 111 10.70 -11.36 3.00
C THR A 111 11.06 -12.01 1.67
N GLY A 112 10.10 -12.77 1.12
CA GLY A 112 10.36 -13.76 0.08
C GLY A 112 10.67 -15.13 0.69
N PRO A 113 11.02 -16.13 -0.13
CA PRO A 113 11.24 -16.02 -1.57
C PRO A 113 9.93 -15.82 -2.36
N TRP A 114 9.96 -14.85 -3.27
CA TRP A 114 8.89 -14.60 -4.24
C TRP A 114 9.29 -15.13 -5.60
N HIS A 115 8.42 -15.93 -6.19
CA HIS A 115 8.59 -16.42 -7.56
C HIS A 115 7.81 -15.52 -8.50
N ILE A 116 8.52 -14.76 -9.35
CA ILE A 116 7.96 -13.78 -10.27
C ILE A 116 8.20 -14.22 -11.71
N TYR A 117 7.15 -14.33 -12.50
CA TYR A 117 7.22 -14.68 -13.93
C TYR A 117 7.59 -13.46 -14.79
N ALA A 118 8.80 -12.94 -14.59
CA ALA A 118 9.41 -11.88 -15.37
C ALA A 118 10.94 -12.05 -15.33
N SER A 119 11.65 -11.57 -16.34
CA SER A 119 13.13 -11.62 -16.32
C SER A 119 13.71 -10.67 -15.26
N ARG A 120 14.90 -10.98 -14.75
CA ARG A 120 15.65 -10.09 -13.85
C ARG A 120 15.75 -8.66 -14.39
N ASP A 121 16.06 -8.48 -15.67
CA ASP A 121 16.20 -7.16 -16.27
C ASP A 121 14.88 -6.36 -16.23
N GLU A 122 13.76 -7.01 -16.55
CA GLU A 122 12.44 -6.37 -16.47
C GLU A 122 12.06 -6.00 -15.04
N ILE A 123 12.36 -6.87 -14.08
CA ILE A 123 12.11 -6.60 -12.66
C ILE A 123 12.94 -5.41 -12.19
N LEU A 124 14.24 -5.36 -12.51
CA LEU A 124 15.12 -4.29 -12.05
C LEU A 124 14.78 -2.93 -12.68
N THR A 125 14.35 -2.93 -13.94
CA THR A 125 14.09 -1.68 -14.69
C THR A 125 12.66 -1.17 -14.53
N ARG A 126 11.68 -2.07 -14.45
CA ARG A 126 10.24 -1.75 -14.51
C ARG A 126 9.43 -2.40 -13.41
N GLY A 127 10.05 -3.22 -12.57
CA GLY A 127 9.38 -3.92 -11.49
C GLY A 127 9.05 -3.01 -10.32
N TYR A 128 7.87 -3.26 -9.75
CA TYR A 128 7.47 -2.69 -8.47
C TYR A 128 6.73 -3.73 -7.65
N ALA A 129 6.81 -3.58 -6.34
CA ALA A 129 6.09 -4.36 -5.36
C ALA A 129 5.15 -3.43 -4.58
N VAL A 130 3.96 -3.90 -4.25
CA VAL A 130 3.05 -3.22 -3.32
C VAL A 130 2.86 -4.11 -2.11
N MET A 131 3.35 -3.64 -0.97
CA MET A 131 3.13 -4.32 0.30
C MET A 131 1.82 -3.86 0.92
N VAL A 132 0.89 -4.80 1.07
CA VAL A 132 -0.47 -4.53 1.53
C VAL A 132 -0.62 -4.93 2.98
N HIS A 133 -1.02 -3.96 3.80
CA HIS A 133 -1.19 -4.12 5.24
C HIS A 133 -2.60 -3.69 5.67
N ARG A 134 -3.08 -4.29 6.75
CA ARG A 134 -4.28 -3.85 7.45
C ARG A 134 -3.87 -3.01 8.66
N CYS A 135 -3.81 -1.69 8.47
CA CYS A 135 -3.65 -0.71 9.54
C CYS A 135 -4.99 -0.20 10.09
N HIS A 136 -6.05 -0.28 9.27
CA HIS A 136 -7.37 0.25 9.57
C HIS A 136 -8.45 -0.81 9.30
N PRO A 137 -9.62 -0.73 9.96
CA PRO A 137 -10.71 -1.68 9.76
C PRO A 137 -11.40 -1.52 8.40
N PHE A 138 -11.41 -0.31 7.83
CA PHE A 138 -12.22 0.01 6.65
C PHE A 138 -11.46 -0.06 5.31
N PHE A 139 -10.13 0.01 5.34
CA PHE A 139 -9.30 -0.02 4.14
C PHE A 139 -7.93 -0.63 4.41
N LEU A 140 -7.23 -0.97 3.32
CA LEU A 140 -5.90 -1.56 3.36
C LEU A 140 -4.87 -0.51 2.95
N THR A 141 -3.81 -0.37 3.74
CA THR A 141 -2.69 0.51 3.42
C THR A 141 -1.80 -0.17 2.40
N ARG A 142 -1.53 0.50 1.27
CA ARG A 142 -0.77 -0.02 0.13
C ARG A 142 0.53 0.74 0.00
N THR A 143 1.65 0.14 0.40
CA THR A 143 2.97 0.77 0.32
C THR A 143 3.68 0.35 -0.97
N PRO A 144 3.76 1.23 -1.99
CA PRO A 144 4.49 0.92 -3.22
C PRO A 144 6.00 0.99 -2.98
N VAL A 145 6.73 0.08 -3.62
CA VAL A 145 8.19 -0.01 -3.58
C VAL A 145 8.67 -0.34 -4.99
N TYR A 146 9.56 0.48 -5.54
CA TYR A 146 10.13 0.25 -6.86
C TYR A 146 11.42 -0.56 -6.75
N ALA A 147 11.56 -1.57 -7.61
CA ALA A 147 12.71 -2.47 -7.58
C ALA A 147 14.02 -1.72 -7.90
N GLY A 148 13.99 -0.72 -8.79
CA GLY A 148 15.16 0.09 -9.11
C GLY A 148 15.74 0.88 -7.92
N ASP A 149 14.90 1.26 -6.95
CA ASP A 149 15.34 1.92 -5.72
C ASP A 149 15.86 0.91 -4.69
N ALA A 150 15.46 -0.36 -4.81
CA ALA A 150 15.78 -1.42 -3.88
C ALA A 150 17.13 -2.12 -4.14
N VAL A 151 17.87 -1.73 -5.17
CA VAL A 151 19.13 -2.39 -5.58
C VAL A 151 20.37 -1.63 -5.09
N ARG A 152 20.19 -0.55 -4.32
CA ARG A 152 21.28 0.27 -3.78
C ARG A 152 21.83 -0.25 -2.46
#